data_AF-A0A6B2XSX0-F1
#
_entry.id   AF-A0A6B2XSX0-F1
#
_cell.length_a   1.000
_cell.length_b   1.000
_cell.length_c   1.000
_cell.angle_alpha   90.00
_cell.angle_beta   90.00
_cell.angle_gamma   90.00
#
_symmetry.space_group_name_H-M   'P 1'
#
loop_
_entity.id
_entity.type
_entity.pdbx_description
1 polymer ?
#
loop_
_entity_poly.entity_id
_entity_poly.type
_entity_poly.pdbx_seq_one_letter_code
_entity_poly.pdbx_strand_id
1 'polypeptide(L)'
;RAQTLALRELDFVAAARLSGNGTARIARRELLPALAAPLITYSAILVPADIVAEASLSFLGVGVKPPTPSWGQMLSGAQTWFRADPAYVLLPAGLLFVTVLAFTVLGDAVRTALDPREGSRLGIAT
;
A
#
# COMPACT_ATOMS: atom_id res chain seq x y z
N ARG A 1 -10.27 -21.53 4.97
CA ARG A 1 -9.06 -21.34 5.81
C ARG A 1 -8.86 -19.89 6.28
N ALA A 2 -9.11 -18.86 5.47
CA ALA A 2 -9.15 -17.46 5.98
C ALA A 2 -10.26 -17.26 7.02
N GLN A 3 -11.45 -17.81 6.77
CA GLN A 3 -12.56 -17.79 7.74
C GLN A 3 -12.24 -18.51 9.06
N THR A 4 -11.45 -19.58 9.05
CA THR A 4 -11.06 -20.28 10.29
C THR A 4 -10.04 -19.50 11.12
N LEU A 5 -9.16 -18.70 10.49
CA LEU A 5 -8.25 -17.80 11.21
C LEU A 5 -9.00 -16.61 11.81
N ALA A 6 -9.92 -16.02 11.05
CA ALA A 6 -10.80 -14.96 11.53
C ALA A 6 -11.71 -15.43 12.69
N LEU A 7 -12.27 -16.64 12.60
CA LEU A 7 -12.99 -17.24 13.73
C LEU A 7 -12.07 -17.44 14.96
N ARG A 8 -10.85 -17.95 14.76
CA ARG A 8 -9.88 -18.12 15.86
C ARG A 8 -9.56 -16.80 16.55
N GLU A 9 -9.34 -15.71 15.79
CA GLU A 9 -9.12 -14.37 16.34
C GLU A 9 -10.30 -13.87 17.16
N LEU A 10 -11.53 -14.07 16.68
CA LEU A 10 -12.74 -13.74 17.43
C LEU A 10 -12.85 -14.55 18.73
N ASP A 11 -12.51 -15.84 18.71
CA ASP A 11 -12.48 -16.71 19.88
C ASP A 11 -11.40 -16.30 20.88
N PHE A 12 -10.21 -15.88 20.41
CA PHE A 12 -9.14 -15.34 21.27
C PHE A 12 -9.54 -14.04 21.96
N VAL A 13 -10.19 -13.12 21.24
CA VAL A 13 -10.68 -11.87 21.81
C VAL A 13 -11.79 -12.12 22.85
N ALA A 14 -12.69 -13.08 22.58
CA ALA A 14 -13.71 -13.50 23.53
C ALA A 14 -13.10 -14.11 24.80
N ALA A 15 -12.11 -15.00 24.66
CA ALA A 15 -11.39 -15.61 25.80
C ALA A 15 -10.58 -14.58 26.60
N ALA A 16 -9.95 -13.61 25.95
CA ALA A 16 -9.18 -12.55 26.61
C ALA A 16 -10.08 -11.58 27.40
N ARG A 17 -11.30 -11.31 26.91
CA ARG A 17 -12.33 -10.55 27.65
C ARG A 17 -12.84 -11.31 28.87
N LEU A 18 -13.07 -12.63 28.75
CA LEU A 18 -13.48 -13.48 29.88
C LEU A 18 -12.41 -13.55 30.99
N SER A 19 -11.14 -13.34 30.61
CA SER A 19 -10.01 -13.29 31.54
C SER A 19 -9.82 -11.92 32.23
N GLY A 20 -10.74 -10.96 32.03
CA GLY A 20 -10.73 -9.66 32.72
C GLY A 20 -9.73 -8.63 32.18
N ASN A 21 -9.14 -8.85 31.00
CA ASN A 21 -8.28 -7.84 30.38
C ASN A 21 -9.09 -6.66 29.82
N GLY A 22 -8.61 -5.43 30.04
CA GLY A 22 -9.22 -4.23 29.48
C GLY A 22 -9.10 -4.15 27.96
N THR A 23 -10.11 -3.59 27.29
CA THR A 23 -10.23 -3.52 25.82
C THR A 23 -8.98 -2.96 25.13
N ALA A 24 -8.33 -1.95 25.71
CA ALA A 24 -7.12 -1.35 25.15
C ALA A 24 -5.89 -2.27 25.22
N ARG A 25 -5.80 -3.13 26.25
CA ARG A 25 -4.72 -4.11 26.38
C ARG A 25 -4.90 -5.23 25.36
N ILE A 26 -6.12 -5.75 25.22
CA ILE A 26 -6.45 -6.78 24.21
C ILE A 26 -6.19 -6.25 22.79
N ALA A 27 -6.62 -5.02 22.52
CA ALA A 27 -6.40 -4.38 21.23
C ALA A 27 -4.91 -4.27 20.86
N ARG A 28 -4.06 -3.84 21.81
CA ARG A 28 -2.63 -3.63 21.56
C ARG A 28 -1.79 -4.90 21.55
N ARG A 29 -2.14 -5.88 22.39
CA ARG A 29 -1.27 -7.05 22.62
C ARG A 29 -1.70 -8.27 21.83
N GLU A 30 -2.98 -8.43 21.55
CA GLU A 30 -3.51 -9.57 20.79
C GLU A 30 -3.94 -9.19 19.37
N LEU A 31 -4.72 -8.12 19.19
CA LEU A 31 -5.27 -7.76 17.86
C LEU A 31 -4.26 -7.04 16.95
N LEU A 32 -3.57 -6.03 17.46
CA LEU A 32 -2.61 -5.22 16.69
C LEU A 32 -1.52 -6.05 16.00
N PRO A 33 -0.80 -6.96 16.69
CA PRO A 33 0.22 -7.78 16.02
C PRO A 33 -0.36 -8.78 15.03
N ALA A 34 -1.58 -9.29 15.28
CA ALA A 34 -2.25 -10.23 14.37
C ALA A 34 -2.71 -9.55 13.07
N LEU A 35 -3.24 -8.32 13.18
CA LEU A 35 -3.72 -7.54 12.04
C LEU A 35 -2.61 -6.74 11.33
N ALA A 36 -1.46 -6.52 11.97
CA ALA A 36 -0.38 -5.72 11.41
C ALA A 36 0.11 -6.25 10.05
N ALA A 37 0.35 -7.57 9.93
CA ALA A 37 0.83 -8.16 8.68
C ALA A 37 -0.19 -8.02 7.51
N PRO A 38 -1.49 -8.35 7.70
CA PRO A 38 -2.52 -8.07 6.71
C PRO A 38 -2.65 -6.59 6.35
N LEU A 39 -2.61 -5.70 7.35
CA LEU A 39 -2.76 -4.25 7.12
C LEU A 39 -1.58 -3.66 6.35
N ILE A 40 -0.34 -4.06 6.68
CA ILE A 40 0.87 -3.65 5.96
C ILE A 40 0.84 -4.15 4.52
N THR A 41 0.41 -5.39 4.32
CA THR A 41 0.27 -5.96 2.96
C THR A 41 -0.77 -5.18 2.16
N TYR A 42 -1.92 -4.90 2.76
CA TYR A 42 -3.01 -4.17 2.11
C TYR A 42 -2.61 -2.72 1.77
N SER A 43 -1.94 -2.02 2.69
CA SER A 43 -1.46 -0.66 2.43
C SER A 43 -0.41 -0.62 1.33
N ALA A 44 0.49 -1.61 1.28
CA ALA A 44 1.53 -1.67 0.26
C ALA A 44 0.98 -1.87 -1.17
N ILE A 45 -0.21 -2.48 -1.30
CA ILE A 45 -0.91 -2.62 -2.59
C ILE A 45 -1.66 -1.33 -2.97
N LEU A 46 -2.18 -0.60 -1.98
CA LEU A 46 -2.94 0.63 -2.23
C LEU A 46 -2.06 1.82 -2.61
N VAL A 47 -0.88 1.97 -2.01
CA VAL A 47 -0.01 3.13 -2.21
C VAL A 47 0.26 3.43 -3.69
N PRO A 48 0.65 2.47 -4.56
CA PRO A 48 0.82 2.74 -5.99
C PRO A 48 -0.46 3.26 -6.67
N ALA A 49 -1.62 2.70 -6.31
CA ALA A 49 -2.90 3.09 -6.88
C ALA A 49 -3.28 4.52 -6.46
N ASP A 50 -3.06 4.86 -5.20
CA ASP A 50 -3.34 6.19 -4.65
C ASP A 50 -2.45 7.26 -5.28
N ILE A 51 -1.17 6.96 -5.55
CA ILE A 51 -0.25 7.86 -6.27
C ILE A 51 -0.79 8.17 -7.68
N VAL A 52 -1.23 7.14 -8.42
CA VAL A 52 -1.77 7.33 -9.77
C VAL A 52 -3.10 8.09 -9.73
N ALA A 53 -3.95 7.82 -8.73
CA ALA A 53 -5.22 8.50 -8.55
C ALA A 53 -5.01 9.99 -8.24
N GLU A 54 -4.11 10.33 -7.30
CA GLU A 54 -3.73 11.71 -7.01
C GLU A 54 -3.17 12.41 -8.24
N ALA A 55 -2.22 11.79 -8.95
CA ALA A 55 -1.62 12.37 -10.14
C ALA A 55 -2.67 12.61 -11.24
N SER A 56 -3.66 11.71 -11.39
CA SER A 56 -4.75 11.85 -12.36
C SER A 56 -5.68 13.00 -12.00
N LEU A 57 -6.08 13.12 -10.73
CA LEU A 57 -6.89 14.25 -10.24
C LEU A 57 -6.16 15.58 -10.38
N SER A 58 -4.87 15.59 -10.04
CA SER A 58 -3.98 16.72 -10.22
C SER A 58 -3.86 17.09 -11.70
N PHE A 59 -3.72 16.13 -12.62
CA PHE A 59 -3.68 16.40 -14.06
C PHE A 59 -4.96 17.07 -14.57
N LEU A 60 -6.12 16.66 -14.04
CA LEU A 60 -7.43 17.26 -14.33
C LEU A 60 -7.68 18.61 -13.64
N GLY A 61 -6.76 19.09 -12.80
CA GLY A 61 -6.90 20.37 -12.09
C GLY A 61 -7.73 20.34 -10.81
N VAL A 62 -8.17 19.16 -10.36
CA VAL A 62 -8.97 18.96 -9.14
C VAL A 62 -8.14 18.51 -7.94
N GLY A 63 -6.90 18.11 -8.16
CA GLY A 63 -5.95 17.65 -7.14
C GLY A 63 -5.17 18.78 -6.45
N VAL A 64 -3.87 18.55 -6.28
CA VAL A 64 -2.97 19.48 -5.59
C VAL A 64 -2.91 20.82 -6.33
N LYS A 65 -3.14 21.91 -5.59
CA LYS A 65 -3.11 23.26 -6.14
C LYS A 65 -1.71 23.87 -6.04
N PRO A 66 -1.30 24.69 -7.03
CA PRO A 66 -0.11 25.53 -6.91
C PRO A 66 -0.14 26.37 -5.62
N PRO A 67 1.00 26.64 -4.96
CA PRO A 67 2.39 26.48 -5.43
C PRO A 67 3.01 25.10 -5.16
N THR A 68 2.26 24.17 -4.55
CA THR A 68 2.80 22.85 -4.21
C THR A 68 3.07 22.04 -5.49
N PRO A 69 4.29 21.53 -5.69
CA PRO A 69 4.60 20.75 -6.88
C PRO A 69 3.84 19.42 -6.87
N SER A 70 3.20 19.08 -7.98
CA SER A 70 2.53 17.79 -8.20
C SER A 70 2.87 17.26 -9.59
N TRP A 71 3.15 15.96 -9.69
CA TRP A 71 3.51 15.35 -10.98
C TRP A 71 2.37 15.42 -11.99
N GLY A 72 1.11 15.30 -11.54
CA GLY A 72 -0.06 15.48 -12.40
C GLY A 72 -0.15 16.88 -13.01
N GLN A 73 0.09 17.91 -12.20
CA GLN A 73 0.13 19.31 -12.67
C GLN A 73 1.32 19.55 -13.61
N MET A 74 2.48 18.96 -13.33
CA MET A 74 3.65 19.03 -14.22
C MET A 74 3.35 18.40 -15.59
N LEU A 75 2.67 17.25 -15.63
CA LEU A 75 2.24 16.62 -16.89
C LEU A 75 1.22 17.48 -17.64
N SER A 76 0.27 18.09 -16.93
CA SER A 76 -0.75 18.96 -17.52
C SER A 76 -0.11 20.19 -18.18
N GLY A 77 0.79 20.87 -17.47
CA GLY A 77 1.52 22.02 -18.01
C GLY A 77 2.48 21.67 -19.16
N ALA A 78 2.98 20.44 -19.20
CA ALA A 78 3.91 19.99 -20.23
C ALA A 78 3.24 19.84 -21.61
N GLN A 79 1.90 19.73 -21.71
CA GLN A 79 1.17 19.69 -22.98
C GLN A 79 1.39 20.94 -23.85
N THR A 80 1.71 22.08 -23.25
CA THR A 80 1.99 23.32 -23.97
C THR A 80 3.38 23.32 -24.59
N TRP A 81 4.36 22.72 -23.91
CA TRP A 81 5.78 22.86 -24.23
C TRP A 81 6.42 21.61 -24.83
N PHE A 82 5.75 20.45 -24.84
CA PHE A 82 6.33 19.18 -25.28
C PHE A 82 6.88 19.19 -26.71
N ARG A 83 6.32 20.02 -27.60
CA ARG A 83 6.79 20.15 -28.98
C ARG A 83 8.11 20.91 -29.06
N ALA A 84 8.32 21.87 -28.17
CA ALA A 84 9.53 22.67 -28.09
C ALA A 84 10.64 21.94 -27.30
N ASP A 85 10.25 21.31 -26.19
CA ASP A 85 11.14 20.51 -25.36
C ASP A 85 10.42 19.24 -24.86
N PRO A 86 10.71 18.07 -25.46
CA PRO A 86 10.15 16.81 -25.01
C PRO A 86 10.52 16.44 -23.57
N ALA A 87 11.64 16.95 -23.03
CA ALA A 87 12.06 16.66 -21.65
C ALA A 87 11.04 17.14 -20.61
N TYR A 88 10.26 18.18 -20.94
CA TYR A 88 9.22 18.74 -20.09
C TYR A 88 8.11 17.73 -19.75
N VAL A 89 7.85 16.75 -20.64
CA VAL A 89 6.93 15.63 -20.38
C VAL A 89 7.70 14.42 -19.86
N LEU A 90 8.85 14.10 -20.47
CA LEU A 90 9.57 12.85 -20.18
C LEU A 90 10.09 12.78 -18.75
N LEU A 91 10.56 13.88 -18.18
CA LEU A 91 11.07 13.91 -16.81
C LEU A 91 9.99 13.59 -15.76
N PRO A 92 8.88 14.35 -15.66
CA PRO A 92 7.86 14.04 -14.67
C PRO A 92 7.15 12.72 -14.95
N ALA A 93 6.96 12.32 -16.21
CA ALA A 93 6.37 11.03 -16.56
C ALA A 93 7.29 9.86 -16.17
N GLY A 94 8.59 9.98 -16.43
CA GLY A 94 9.59 8.97 -16.07
C GLY A 94 9.75 8.82 -14.56
N LEU A 95 9.80 9.92 -13.82
CA LEU A 95 9.87 9.89 -12.36
C LEU A 95 8.62 9.25 -11.75
N LEU A 96 7.43 9.68 -12.19
CA LEU A 96 6.16 9.06 -11.76
C LEU A 96 6.16 7.56 -12.05
N PHE A 97 6.57 7.15 -13.25
CA PHE A 97 6.65 5.73 -13.63
C PHE A 97 7.59 4.94 -12.72
N VAL A 98 8.82 5.42 -12.53
CA VAL A 98 9.81 4.74 -11.68
C VAL A 98 9.32 4.63 -10.24
N THR A 99 8.70 5.67 -9.71
CA THR A 99 8.17 5.65 -8.34
C THR A 99 7.01 4.68 -8.18
N VAL A 100 6.03 4.70 -9.09
CA VAL A 100 4.92 3.75 -9.06
C VAL A 100 5.45 2.32 -9.17
N LEU A 101 6.36 2.07 -10.12
CA LEU A 101 7.00 0.76 -10.29
C LEU A 101 7.74 0.30 -9.03
N ALA A 102 8.52 1.19 -8.40
CA ALA A 102 9.26 0.89 -7.18
C ALA A 102 8.31 0.51 -6.04
N PHE A 103 7.21 1.23 -5.85
CA PHE A 103 6.21 0.90 -4.83
C PHE A 103 5.43 -0.38 -5.16
N THR A 104 5.12 -0.64 -6.43
CA THR A 104 4.49 -1.90 -6.85
C THR A 104 5.38 -3.09 -6.51
N VAL A 105 6.66 -3.05 -6.90
CA VAL A 105 7.61 -4.12 -6.61
C VAL A 105 7.85 -4.26 -5.11
N LEU A 106 7.95 -3.14 -4.38
CA LEU A 106 8.06 -3.15 -2.93
C LEU A 106 6.83 -3.78 -2.27
N GLY A 107 5.62 -3.47 -2.77
CA GLY A 107 4.39 -4.04 -2.25
C GLY A 107 4.29 -5.55 -2.45
N ASP A 108 4.72 -6.03 -3.61
CA ASP A 108 4.84 -7.48 -3.86
C ASP A 108 5.90 -8.12 -2.95
N ALA A 109 7.07 -7.50 -2.77
CA ALA A 109 8.10 -8.01 -1.87
C ALA A 109 7.63 -8.07 -0.41
N VAL A 110 6.92 -7.05 0.05
CA VAL A 110 6.31 -7.00 1.39
C VAL A 110 5.26 -8.10 1.54
N ARG A 111 4.40 -8.27 0.53
CA ARG A 111 3.39 -9.33 0.51
C ARG A 111 4.02 -10.71 0.59
N THR A 112 5.06 -10.96 -0.19
CA THR A 112 5.82 -12.22 -0.20
C THR A 112 6.49 -12.46 1.15
N ALA A 113 7.16 -11.46 1.73
CA ALA A 113 7.81 -11.57 3.03
C ALA A 113 6.84 -11.83 4.19
N LEU A 114 5.59 -11.36 4.07
CA LEU A 114 4.55 -11.51 5.08
C LEU A 114 3.60 -12.69 4.83
N ASP A 115 3.66 -13.36 3.66
CA ASP A 115 2.86 -14.57 3.38
C ASP A 115 3.53 -15.80 4.01
N PRO A 116 2.95 -16.40 5.07
CA PRO A 116 3.58 -17.51 5.80
C PRO A 116 3.66 -18.82 5.00
N ARG A 117 3.09 -18.86 3.78
CA ARG A 117 2.92 -20.10 3.00
C ARG A 117 4.12 -20.49 2.15
N GLU A 118 5.05 -19.60 1.88
CA GLU A 118 6.20 -19.92 1.02
C GLU A 118 7.22 -20.84 1.73
N GLY A 119 7.34 -20.75 3.05
CA GLY A 119 8.23 -21.63 3.83
C GLY A 119 7.79 -23.11 3.88
N SER A 120 6.49 -23.41 3.71
CA SER A 120 5.97 -24.77 3.87
C SER A 120 6.15 -25.67 2.63
N ARG A 121 6.51 -25.11 1.47
CA ARG A 121 6.70 -25.91 0.24
C ARG A 121 8.11 -26.48 0.10
N LEU A 122 9.09 -25.89 0.77
CA LEU A 122 10.49 -26.34 0.73
C LEU A 122 10.78 -27.49 1.69
N GLY A 123 9.94 -27.73 2.70
CA GLY A 123 10.13 -28.81 3.69
C GLY A 123 9.54 -30.18 3.31
N ILE A 124 8.88 -30.31 2.14
CA ILE A 124 8.25 -31.57 1.70
C ILE A 124 9.06 -32.21 0.54
N ALA A 125 10.08 -31.51 0.02
CA ALA A 125 10.90 -31.95 -1.11
C ALA A 125 12.29 -32.48 -0.70
N THR A 126 12.55 -32.65 0.59
CA THR A 126 13.75 -33.31 1.15
C THR A 126 13.33 -34.40 2.11
#